data_AF-A0A956GG77-F1
#
_entry.id   AF-A0A956GG77-F1
#
_cell.length_a   1.000
_cell.length_b   1.000
_cell.length_c   1.000
_cell.angle_alpha   90.00
_cell.angle_beta   90.00
_cell.angle_gamma   90.00
#
_symmetry.space_group_name_H-M   'P 1'
#
loop_
_entity.id
_entity.type
_entity.pdbx_description
1 polymer ?
#
loop_
_entity_poly.entity_id
_entity_poly.type
_entity_poly.pdbx_seq_one_letter_code
_entity_poly.pdbx_strand_id
1 'polypeptide(L)'
;MSEDWAVYLTFTDSKSNKFWRARVDGDTLYVNYGRIGSSGQTQVKELGSTDACEKELDKLARSKRRKGYIDHVEGGGASAPAASVAATAAPTEAAATAAPAGPQVVDLTIDDGSRKVALRLACDSNTLRAVTVETFGSADAAARALARAKEALLADGYAAADHGESL
;
A
#
# COMPACT_ATOMS: atom_id res chain seq x y z
N MET A 1 14.27 7.67 -6.55
CA MET A 1 12.92 7.37 -6.00
C MET A 1 12.67 5.87 -6.09
N SER A 2 13.38 5.10 -5.27
CA SER A 2 13.08 3.68 -5.09
C SER A 2 11.98 3.60 -4.05
N GLU A 3 10.77 3.17 -4.40
CA GLU A 3 9.84 2.72 -3.36
C GLU A 3 10.31 1.34 -2.91
N ASP A 4 10.98 1.29 -1.75
CA ASP A 4 11.43 0.06 -1.13
C ASP A 4 10.24 -0.78 -0.65
N TRP A 5 9.80 -1.70 -1.51
CA TRP A 5 8.76 -2.67 -1.21
C TRP A 5 9.37 -3.85 -0.46
N ALA A 6 9.13 -3.91 0.85
CA ALA A 6 9.63 -4.98 1.72
C ALA A 6 9.33 -6.41 1.20
N VAL A 7 8.23 -6.60 0.46
CA VAL A 7 7.99 -7.78 -0.37
C VAL A 7 7.40 -7.37 -1.72
N TYR A 8 7.96 -7.90 -2.82
CA TYR A 8 7.36 -7.88 -4.15
C TYR A 8 7.17 -9.32 -4.64
N LEU A 9 5.94 -9.69 -5.01
CA LEU A 9 5.63 -10.96 -5.68
C LEU A 9 4.95 -10.74 -7.04
N THR A 10 5.28 -11.54 -8.03
CA THR A 10 4.59 -11.61 -9.35
C THR A 10 3.81 -12.90 -9.49
N PHE A 11 2.81 -12.91 -10.38
CA PHE A 11 2.07 -14.11 -10.78
C PHE A 11 1.82 -14.05 -12.29
N THR A 12 2.32 -15.04 -13.02
CA THR A 12 2.22 -15.11 -14.47
C THR A 12 1.60 -16.44 -14.89
N ASP A 13 0.54 -16.35 -15.69
CA ASP A 13 -0.13 -17.43 -16.40
C ASP A 13 -0.42 -16.97 -17.84
N SER A 14 -0.62 -17.94 -18.73
CA SER A 14 -1.20 -17.87 -20.08
C SER A 14 -2.13 -16.67 -20.38
N LYS A 15 -2.99 -16.26 -19.44
CA LYS A 15 -3.92 -15.12 -19.60
C LYS A 15 -3.80 -14.03 -18.54
N SER A 16 -2.96 -14.21 -17.52
CA SER A 16 -2.86 -13.31 -16.36
C SER A 16 -1.42 -12.94 -16.05
N ASN A 17 -1.09 -11.66 -16.04
CA ASN A 17 0.18 -11.17 -15.53
C ASN A 17 -0.08 -10.13 -14.43
N LYS A 18 0.22 -10.48 -13.18
CA LYS A 18 -0.20 -9.75 -11.97
C LYS A 18 0.98 -9.52 -11.04
N PHE A 19 0.93 -8.44 -10.27
CA PHE A 19 1.83 -8.20 -9.15
C PHE A 19 1.06 -8.05 -7.84
N TRP A 20 1.76 -8.28 -6.74
CA TRP A 20 1.36 -7.96 -5.38
C TRP A 20 2.62 -7.54 -4.62
N ARG A 21 2.62 -6.36 -4.03
CA ARG A 21 3.75 -5.84 -3.25
C ARG A 21 3.26 -5.17 -1.97
N ALA A 22 4.07 -5.20 -0.93
CA ALA A 22 3.73 -4.61 0.37
C ALA A 22 4.96 -4.01 1.06
N ARG A 23 4.74 -2.96 1.85
CA ARG A 23 5.73 -2.31 2.73
C ARG A 23 5.09 -1.90 4.05
N VAL A 24 5.91 -1.76 5.08
CA VAL A 24 5.52 -1.20 6.39
C VAL A 24 6.10 0.20 6.53
N ASP A 25 5.34 1.11 7.11
CA ASP A 25 5.72 2.49 7.45
C ASP A 25 5.24 2.72 8.89
N GLY A 26 6.13 2.64 9.88
CA GLY A 26 5.72 2.66 11.29
C GLY A 26 4.70 1.57 11.62
N ASP A 27 3.53 1.95 12.12
CA ASP A 27 2.38 1.10 12.46
C ASP A 27 1.38 0.89 11.29
N THR A 28 1.73 1.34 10.08
CA THR A 28 0.88 1.27 8.88
C THR A 28 1.43 0.28 7.84
N LEU A 29 0.58 -0.65 7.39
CA LEU A 29 0.85 -1.61 6.32
C LEU A 29 0.26 -1.10 5.00
N TYR A 30 1.12 -0.93 4.00
CA TYR A 30 0.74 -0.56 2.63
C TYR A 30 0.80 -1.80 1.74
N VAL A 31 -0.29 -2.10 1.02
CA VAL A 31 -0.39 -3.24 0.10
C VAL A 31 -0.83 -2.73 -1.27
N ASN A 32 -0.01 -2.89 -2.30
CA ASN A 32 -0.32 -2.47 -3.67
C ASN A 32 -0.35 -3.70 -4.61
N TYR A 33 -1.41 -3.86 -5.39
CA TYR A 33 -1.59 -5.03 -6.25
C TYR A 33 -2.29 -4.68 -7.56
N GLY A 34 -2.00 -5.42 -8.62
CA GLY A 34 -2.56 -5.09 -9.94
C GLY A 34 -2.15 -6.04 -11.05
N ARG A 35 -2.44 -5.62 -12.29
CA ARG A 35 -1.86 -6.21 -13.50
C ARG A 35 -0.48 -5.61 -13.73
N ILE A 36 0.52 -6.40 -14.12
CA ILE A 36 1.82 -5.84 -14.51
C ILE A 36 1.61 -4.91 -15.73
N GLY A 37 2.22 -3.72 -15.68
CA GLY A 37 1.97 -2.63 -16.62
C GLY A 37 0.84 -1.68 -16.23
N SER A 38 0.28 -1.79 -15.02
CA SER A 38 -0.70 -0.86 -14.44
C SER A 38 -0.23 -0.39 -13.06
N SER A 39 -0.65 0.80 -12.62
CA SER A 39 -0.41 1.31 -11.25
C SER A 39 -1.04 0.44 -10.15
N GLY A 40 -2.01 -0.40 -10.51
CA GLY A 40 -2.74 -1.27 -9.58
C GLY A 40 -3.66 -0.50 -8.62
N GLN A 41 -4.02 -1.15 -7.52
CA GLN A 41 -4.81 -0.61 -6.41
C GLN A 41 -3.97 -0.70 -5.13
N THR A 42 -4.07 0.33 -4.28
CA THR A 42 -3.40 0.36 -2.97
C THR A 42 -4.43 0.25 -1.86
N GLN A 43 -4.17 -0.63 -0.89
CA GLN A 43 -4.85 -0.73 0.39
C GLN A 43 -3.90 -0.29 1.49
N VAL A 44 -4.42 0.46 2.46
CA VAL A 44 -3.68 0.95 3.64
C VAL A 44 -4.37 0.39 4.88
N LYS A 45 -3.61 -0.25 5.77
CA LYS A 45 -4.12 -0.89 6.99
C LYS A 45 -3.22 -0.52 8.17
N GLU A 46 -3.74 0.27 9.09
CA GLU A 46 -3.10 0.52 10.38
C GLU A 46 -3.31 -0.67 11.32
N LEU A 47 -2.25 -1.07 12.03
CA LEU A 47 -2.26 -2.20 12.97
C LEU A 47 -1.74 -1.80 14.36
N GLY A 48 -1.48 -0.51 14.59
CA GLY A 48 -1.14 0.07 15.90
C GLY A 48 0.27 -0.23 16.41
N SER A 49 1.09 -1.01 15.68
CA SER A 49 2.50 -1.28 15.98
C SER A 49 3.23 -1.83 14.76
N THR A 50 4.52 -1.52 14.62
CA THR A 50 5.37 -2.02 13.52
C THR A 50 5.46 -3.54 13.51
N ASP A 51 5.69 -4.18 14.66
CA ASP A 51 5.70 -5.64 14.81
C ASP A 51 4.40 -6.31 14.33
N ALA A 52 3.24 -5.68 14.58
CA ALA A 52 1.95 -6.17 14.11
C ALA A 52 1.82 -6.06 12.58
N CYS A 53 2.31 -4.97 12.00
CA CYS A 53 2.40 -4.77 10.55
C CYS A 53 3.34 -5.76 9.86
N GLU A 54 4.52 -6.01 10.41
CA GLU A 54 5.49 -6.97 9.87
C GLU A 54 4.94 -8.41 9.90
N LYS A 55 4.27 -8.79 11.01
CA LYS A 55 3.60 -10.10 11.14
C LYS A 55 2.46 -10.28 10.13
N GLU A 56 1.61 -9.26 9.95
CA GLU A 56 0.52 -9.33 8.95
C GLU A 56 1.08 -9.29 7.52
N LEU A 57 2.16 -8.54 7.25
CA LEU A 57 2.85 -8.53 5.96
C LEU A 57 3.39 -9.91 5.62
N ASP A 58 4.15 -10.54 6.52
CA ASP A 58 4.69 -11.90 6.35
C ASP A 58 3.57 -12.92 6.11
N LYS A 59 2.51 -12.89 6.92
CA LYS A 59 1.33 -13.76 6.79
C LYS A 59 0.64 -13.59 5.43
N LEU A 60 0.48 -12.36 4.94
CA LEU A 60 -0.08 -12.07 3.62
C LEU A 60 0.86 -12.55 2.50
N ALA A 61 2.15 -12.27 2.60
CA ALA A 61 3.16 -12.69 1.63
C ALA A 61 3.24 -14.22 1.51
N ARG A 62 3.29 -14.95 2.64
CA ARG A 62 3.20 -16.43 2.69
C ARG A 62 1.92 -16.93 2.03
N SER A 63 0.79 -16.29 2.29
CA SER A 63 -0.51 -16.65 1.71
C SER A 63 -0.56 -16.41 0.19
N LYS A 64 0.18 -15.44 -0.33
CA LYS A 64 0.33 -15.17 -1.78
C LYS A 64 1.29 -16.16 -2.43
N ARG A 65 2.46 -16.43 -1.83
CA ARG A 65 3.43 -17.45 -2.30
C ARG A 65 2.77 -18.82 -2.48
N ARG A 66 1.94 -19.25 -1.51
CA ARG A 66 1.13 -20.48 -1.58
C ARG A 66 0.11 -20.51 -2.73
N LYS A 67 -0.26 -19.37 -3.30
CA LYS A 67 -1.14 -19.25 -4.49
C LYS A 67 -0.37 -19.22 -5.81
N GLY A 68 0.92 -19.56 -5.80
CA GLY A 68 1.78 -19.55 -6.99
C GLY A 68 2.33 -18.18 -7.36
N TYR A 69 2.21 -17.17 -6.47
CA TYR A 69 2.99 -15.94 -6.65
C TYR A 69 4.46 -16.24 -6.35
N ILE A 70 5.35 -15.79 -7.21
CA ILE A 70 6.81 -15.95 -7.07
C ILE A 70 7.42 -14.64 -6.59
N ASP A 71 8.45 -14.72 -5.75
CA ASP A 71 9.20 -13.56 -5.30
C ASP A 71 9.91 -12.89 -6.48
N HIS A 72 9.68 -11.58 -6.63
CA HIS A 72 10.40 -10.76 -7.61
C HIS A 72 11.75 -10.35 -6.99
N VAL A 73 12.75 -11.21 -7.15
CA VAL A 73 14.06 -11.02 -6.53
C VAL A 73 14.87 -9.97 -7.28
N GLU A 74 14.72 -8.72 -6.88
CA GLU A 74 15.77 -7.71 -6.99
C GLU A 74 16.46 -7.64 -5.61
N GLY A 75 17.50 -8.46 -5.41
CA GLY A 75 18.42 -8.32 -4.27
C GLY A 75 18.05 -8.96 -2.92
N GLY A 76 17.80 -10.28 -2.88
CA GLY A 76 18.20 -11.16 -1.76
C GLY A 76 17.57 -11.01 -0.35
N GLY A 77 16.86 -12.04 0.13
CA GLY A 77 16.44 -12.13 1.54
C GLY A 77 15.46 -13.27 1.83
N ALA A 78 15.93 -14.52 1.88
CA ALA A 78 15.06 -15.70 2.02
C ALA A 78 14.73 -16.06 3.48
N SER A 79 13.48 -16.50 3.74
CA SER A 79 13.20 -17.49 4.79
C SER A 79 11.89 -18.27 4.58
N ALA A 80 11.95 -19.57 4.81
CA ALA A 80 10.88 -20.58 4.70
C ALA A 80 11.28 -21.84 5.51
N PRO A 81 10.43 -22.86 5.73
CA PRO A 81 8.97 -22.99 5.52
C PRO A 81 8.21 -22.56 6.81
N ALA A 82 7.00 -22.97 7.22
CA ALA A 82 5.93 -23.84 6.70
C ALA A 82 4.57 -23.14 7.04
N ALA A 83 3.53 -23.74 7.64
CA ALA A 83 2.75 -24.93 7.24
C ALA A 83 1.30 -24.49 6.92
N SER A 84 0.47 -25.34 6.29
CA SER A 84 -0.81 -24.92 5.69
C SER A 84 -1.97 -25.87 5.94
N VAL A 85 -3.12 -25.36 6.40
CA VAL A 85 -4.45 -25.93 6.17
C VAL A 85 -5.38 -24.90 5.52
N ALA A 86 -6.14 -25.38 4.54
CA ALA A 86 -7.41 -24.87 3.98
C ALA A 86 -7.57 -23.39 3.61
N ALA A 87 -8.06 -23.15 2.39
CA ALA A 87 -8.47 -21.85 1.88
C ALA A 87 -10.00 -21.74 1.81
N THR A 88 -10.56 -20.55 2.09
CA THR A 88 -11.67 -19.87 1.36
C THR A 88 -11.98 -18.54 2.06
N ALA A 89 -12.70 -17.66 1.36
CA ALA A 89 -13.22 -16.34 1.76
C ALA A 89 -12.28 -15.14 1.54
N ALA A 90 -12.79 -14.18 0.76
CA ALA A 90 -12.63 -12.78 1.08
C ALA A 90 -13.64 -12.44 2.18
N PRO A 91 -13.24 -11.80 3.29
CA PRO A 91 -14.17 -11.18 4.22
C PRO A 91 -14.19 -9.67 4.00
N THR A 92 -15.40 -9.14 3.89
CA THR A 92 -15.68 -7.79 4.37
C THR A 92 -15.65 -7.80 5.91
N GLU A 93 -15.37 -6.64 6.52
CA GLU A 93 -15.90 -6.15 7.79
C GLU A 93 -16.27 -7.14 8.93
N ALA A 94 -15.59 -7.05 10.08
CA ALA A 94 -16.21 -6.67 11.37
C ALA A 94 -15.28 -6.81 12.59
N ALA A 95 -15.21 -5.73 13.39
CA ALA A 95 -15.06 -5.63 14.84
C ALA A 95 -14.05 -6.52 15.63
N ALA A 96 -13.11 -5.84 16.30
CA ALA A 96 -12.65 -6.20 17.64
C ALA A 96 -12.81 -4.95 18.54
N THR A 97 -13.59 -5.05 19.62
CA THR A 97 -13.94 -3.92 20.48
C THR A 97 -13.01 -3.83 21.70
N ALA A 98 -12.21 -2.78 21.78
CA ALA A 98 -11.63 -2.27 23.02
C ALA A 98 -11.28 -0.78 22.85
N ALA A 99 -12.00 0.11 23.51
CA ALA A 99 -11.59 1.52 23.61
C ALA A 99 -10.59 1.67 24.75
N PRO A 100 -9.48 2.37 24.50
CA PRO A 100 -9.31 3.65 25.18
C PRO A 100 -8.73 4.73 24.25
N ALA A 101 -9.37 5.91 24.19
CA ALA A 101 -8.85 7.15 23.61
C ALA A 101 -7.94 7.00 22.36
N GLY A 102 -8.38 6.21 21.38
CA GLY A 102 -7.57 5.86 20.21
C GLY A 102 -7.45 6.97 19.16
N PRO A 103 -6.53 6.81 18.19
CA PRO A 103 -6.34 7.76 17.10
C PRO A 103 -7.64 7.93 16.30
N GLN A 104 -7.96 9.18 15.97
CA GLN A 104 -9.18 9.54 15.24
C GLN A 104 -8.94 9.31 13.75
N VAL A 105 -9.52 8.23 13.20
CA VAL A 105 -9.40 7.88 11.77
C VAL A 105 -10.71 8.16 11.03
N VAL A 106 -10.62 8.85 9.90
CA VAL A 106 -11.74 9.20 9.01
C VAL A 106 -11.38 8.86 7.57
N ASP A 107 -12.17 8.00 6.94
CA ASP A 107 -12.10 7.70 5.51
C ASP A 107 -13.17 8.50 4.75
N LEU A 108 -12.75 9.24 3.74
CA LEU A 108 -13.59 10.00 2.82
C LEU A 108 -13.32 9.53 1.38
N THR A 109 -14.36 9.37 0.57
CA THR A 109 -14.22 8.98 -0.84
C THR A 109 -15.08 9.87 -1.73
N ILE A 110 -14.50 10.32 -2.84
CA ILE A 110 -15.20 11.01 -3.94
C ILE A 110 -15.07 10.13 -5.19
N ASP A 111 -16.19 9.86 -5.84
CA ASP A 111 -16.26 9.13 -7.11
C ASP A 111 -17.20 9.90 -8.05
N ASP A 112 -16.62 10.46 -9.12
CA ASP A 112 -17.31 11.29 -10.11
C ASP A 112 -17.29 10.61 -11.51
N GLY A 113 -17.03 9.29 -11.54
CA GLY A 113 -16.83 8.51 -12.77
C GLY A 113 -15.52 8.81 -13.52
N SER A 114 -15.07 10.07 -13.55
CA SER A 114 -13.84 10.51 -14.24
C SER A 114 -12.58 10.37 -13.39
N ARG A 115 -12.74 10.44 -12.06
CA ARG A 115 -11.68 10.24 -11.06
C ARG A 115 -12.28 9.65 -9.80
N LYS A 116 -11.49 8.85 -9.08
CA LYS A 116 -11.81 8.36 -7.74
C LYS A 116 -10.74 8.81 -6.76
N VAL A 117 -11.12 9.53 -5.73
CA VAL A 117 -10.22 10.02 -4.68
C VAL A 117 -10.61 9.37 -3.36
N ALA A 118 -9.66 8.70 -2.70
CA ALA A 118 -9.79 8.25 -1.33
C ALA A 118 -8.86 9.09 -0.44
N LEU A 119 -9.40 9.73 0.59
CA LEU A 119 -8.65 10.48 1.60
C LEU A 119 -8.84 9.77 2.94
N ARG A 120 -7.76 9.25 3.52
CA ARG A 120 -7.73 8.86 4.93
C ARG A 120 -7.04 9.96 5.74
N LEU A 121 -7.73 10.42 6.78
CA LEU A 121 -7.16 11.25 7.83
C LEU A 121 -7.00 10.38 9.08
N ALA A 122 -5.85 10.43 9.73
CA ALA A 122 -5.59 9.80 11.02
C ALA A 122 -4.93 10.83 11.95
N CYS A 123 -5.50 11.06 13.12
CA CYS A 123 -4.95 11.97 14.12
C CYS A 123 -4.59 11.20 15.40
N ASP A 124 -3.30 11.17 15.74
CA ASP A 124 -2.81 10.78 17.06
C ASP A 124 -2.18 12.00 17.74
N SER A 125 -2.52 12.24 19.01
CA SER A 125 -1.88 13.21 19.91
C SER A 125 -1.60 14.61 19.33
N ASN A 126 -0.49 14.78 18.61
CA ASN A 126 -0.03 16.04 17.98
C ASN A 126 0.32 15.86 16.48
N THR A 127 -0.04 14.73 15.87
CA THR A 127 0.30 14.31 14.51
C THR A 127 -0.97 14.02 13.72
N LEU A 128 -1.26 14.87 12.74
CA LEU A 128 -2.26 14.59 11.71
C LEU A 128 -1.57 13.97 10.49
N ARG A 129 -1.84 12.69 10.22
CA ARG A 129 -1.44 12.00 8.99
C ARG A 129 -2.59 12.05 7.99
N ALA A 130 -2.31 12.51 6.78
CA ALA A 130 -3.25 12.53 5.66
C ALA A 130 -2.69 11.69 4.51
N VAL A 131 -3.47 10.73 4.01
CA VAL A 131 -3.12 9.88 2.87
C VAL A 131 -4.20 10.03 1.80
N THR A 132 -3.84 10.68 0.69
CA THR A 132 -4.72 10.82 -0.48
C THR A 132 -4.28 9.84 -1.57
N VAL A 133 -5.21 9.04 -2.06
CA VAL A 133 -5.03 8.13 -3.20
C VAL A 133 -5.99 8.52 -4.31
N GLU A 134 -5.46 9.10 -5.39
CA GLU A 134 -6.22 9.43 -6.60
C GLU A 134 -6.04 8.35 -7.67
N THR A 135 -7.15 7.78 -8.15
CA THR A 135 -7.19 6.82 -9.25
C THR A 135 -7.74 7.48 -10.50
N PHE A 136 -7.00 7.39 -11.59
CA PHE A 136 -7.30 7.99 -12.89
C PHE A 136 -7.54 6.92 -13.95
N GLY A 137 -8.34 7.23 -14.98
CA GLY A 137 -8.65 6.31 -16.08
C GLY A 137 -7.45 5.90 -16.97
N SER A 138 -6.29 6.55 -16.83
CA SER A 138 -5.06 6.19 -17.54
C SER A 138 -3.80 6.59 -16.77
N ALA A 139 -2.68 5.89 -17.04
CA ALA A 139 -1.38 6.20 -16.44
C ALA A 139 -0.85 7.60 -16.82
N ASP A 140 -1.11 8.02 -18.05
CA ASP A 140 -0.78 9.35 -18.58
C ASP A 140 -1.61 10.47 -17.89
N ALA A 141 -2.89 10.21 -17.57
CA ALA A 141 -3.67 11.12 -16.73
C ALA A 141 -3.12 11.20 -15.28
N ALA A 142 -2.70 10.08 -14.70
CA ALA A 142 -2.08 10.05 -13.37
C ALA A 142 -0.74 10.79 -13.35
N ALA A 143 0.11 10.62 -14.38
CA ALA A 143 1.39 11.32 -14.49
C ALA A 143 1.21 12.84 -14.61
N ARG A 144 0.24 13.31 -15.41
CA ARG A 144 -0.13 14.74 -15.46
C ARG A 144 -0.66 15.27 -14.14
N ALA A 145 -1.46 14.47 -13.42
CA ALA A 145 -1.96 14.85 -12.10
C ALA A 145 -0.83 15.00 -11.08
N LEU A 146 0.11 14.05 -11.06
CA LEU A 146 1.31 14.10 -10.21
C LEU A 146 2.17 15.33 -10.49
N ALA A 147 2.43 15.64 -11.77
CA ALA A 147 3.19 16.84 -12.16
C ALA A 147 2.53 18.11 -11.62
N ARG A 148 1.23 18.30 -11.91
CA ARG A 148 0.45 19.46 -11.44
C ARG A 148 0.40 19.57 -9.91
N ALA A 149 0.26 18.44 -9.21
CA ALA A 149 0.25 18.40 -7.75
C ALA A 149 1.62 18.82 -7.18
N LYS A 150 2.72 18.31 -7.75
CA LYS A 150 4.08 18.69 -7.35
C LYS A 150 4.34 20.19 -7.60
N GLU A 151 3.97 20.71 -8.76
CA GLU A 151 4.13 22.13 -9.09
C GLU A 151 3.32 23.03 -8.14
N ALA A 152 2.08 22.67 -7.84
CA ALA A 152 1.23 23.43 -6.91
C ALA A 152 1.78 23.42 -5.48
N LEU A 153 2.25 22.27 -4.97
CA LEU A 153 2.84 22.15 -3.64
C LEU A 153 4.16 22.94 -3.53
N LEU A 154 5.01 22.89 -4.55
CA LEU A 154 6.23 23.71 -4.61
C LEU A 154 5.92 25.22 -4.62
N ALA A 155 4.85 25.63 -5.32
CA ALA A 155 4.40 27.03 -5.36
C ALA A 155 3.83 27.50 -4.01
N ASP A 156 3.22 26.60 -3.22
CA ASP A 156 2.75 26.86 -1.85
C ASP A 156 3.90 26.83 -0.81
N GLY A 157 5.13 26.54 -1.25
CA GLY A 157 6.34 26.56 -0.41
C GLY A 157 6.72 25.23 0.22
N TYR A 158 6.08 24.11 -0.15
CA TYR A 158 6.52 22.77 0.28
C TYR A 158 7.86 22.44 -0.39
N ALA A 159 8.91 22.23 0.41
CA ALA A 159 10.17 21.72 -0.10
C ALA A 159 10.05 20.24 -0.47
N ALA A 160 10.70 19.82 -1.56
CA ALA A 160 10.97 18.41 -1.79
C ALA A 160 11.90 17.91 -0.68
N ALA A 161 11.55 16.79 -0.03
CA ALA A 161 12.44 16.15 0.92
C ALA A 161 13.70 15.66 0.19
N ASP A 162 14.85 16.21 0.55
CA ASP A 162 16.15 15.75 0.07
C ASP A 162 16.46 14.39 0.73
N HIS A 163 15.96 13.32 0.10
CA HIS A 163 16.45 11.97 0.37
C HIS A 163 17.84 11.86 -0.27
N GLY A 164 18.84 12.38 0.44
CA GLY A 164 20.19 12.59 -0.08
C GLY A 164 20.75 11.37 -0.79
N GLU A 165 20.87 11.48 -2.12
CA GLU A 165 21.63 10.53 -2.94
C GLU A 165 23.11 10.65 -2.54
N SER A 166 23.54 9.77 -1.64
CA SER A 166 24.95 9.53 -1.38
C SER A 166 25.51 8.69 -2.53
N LEU A 167 26.46 9.30 -3.24
CA LEU A 167 27.14 8.88 -4.48
C LEU A 167 27.44 7.39 -4.64
#